data_AF-A0AAE1UR73-F1
#
_entry.id   AF-A0AAE1UR73-F1
#
_cell.length_a   1.000
_cell.length_b   1.000
_cell.length_c   1.000
_cell.angle_alpha   90.00
_cell.angle_beta   90.00
_cell.angle_gamma   90.00
#
_symmetry.space_group_name_H-M   'P 1'
#
loop_
_entity.id
_entity.type
_entity.pdbx_description
1 polymer ?
#
loop_
_entity_poly.entity_id
_entity_poly.type
_entity_poly.pdbx_seq_one_letter_code
_entity_poly.pdbx_strand_id
1 'polypeptide(L)'
;MNLSLVFLVTDFGSSDEAVTYFTDVLHSAALNSFLKTSGYFPKRPVPWWSPVCTTAVREKRAAFSHLRRNRGDPTLLEDFRWARARARRVLKEARRASWKAYVSSINSKTPLTQVFKRVRKMAGKFSPSSPPVLKVNGVQIMDSLTVANTMAEAFARVSSRDSRPLAVRHELRAKERTALNFSGNENESYNHIFTLRDLHSALSLCGNTSPGPDNIPYAMLRHLGEEAILFLFALYNRIWVEGVFPSGWRVATILPFPKPCKDSSVALNYRPIALTSCLCKLFEKMVNVRLVYFLERGDFLSPSQSGFRKHRSTTDSLVRLEAAACEAFARHQHLVCVFFDLEKAYDTTWQYGILQQLHVYGLQGRLSRFLKEFLSGRSFSVRVGTALSASVA
;
A
#
# COMPACT_ATOMS: atom_id res chain seq x y z
N MET A 1 11.26 -21.65 22.42
CA MET A 1 10.67 -22.92 21.94
C MET A 1 11.81 -23.79 21.46
N ASN A 2 11.96 -25.01 21.98
CA ASN A 2 12.86 -26.01 21.42
C ASN A 2 12.34 -26.38 20.02
N LEU A 3 13.02 -25.93 18.97
CA LEU A 3 12.76 -26.29 17.58
C LEU A 3 13.37 -27.67 17.27
N SER A 4 12.99 -28.69 18.04
CA SER A 4 13.47 -30.07 17.86
C SER A 4 12.75 -30.81 16.72
N LEU A 5 12.29 -30.11 15.68
CA LEU A 5 11.64 -30.67 14.49
C LEU A 5 12.06 -29.82 13.28
N VAL A 6 13.32 -29.98 12.87
CA VAL A 6 13.83 -29.39 11.63
C VAL A 6 13.32 -30.25 10.48
N PHE A 7 12.06 -30.04 10.07
CA PHE A 7 11.66 -30.44 8.72
C PHE A 7 12.49 -29.60 7.76
N LEU A 8 13.29 -30.28 6.95
CA LEU A 8 13.97 -29.64 5.84
C LEU A 8 12.90 -29.27 4.80
N VAL A 9 13.14 -28.20 4.05
CA VAL A 9 12.27 -27.82 2.94
C VAL A 9 12.09 -28.98 1.94
N THR A 10 13.05 -29.90 1.86
CA THR A 10 13.01 -31.12 1.03
C THR A 10 11.99 -32.16 1.48
N ASP A 11 11.52 -32.09 2.73
CA ASP A 11 10.62 -33.10 3.31
C ASP A 11 9.16 -32.89 2.86
N PHE A 12 8.85 -31.75 2.23
CA PHE A 12 7.52 -31.42 1.71
C PHE A 12 7.35 -31.89 0.27
N GLY A 13 6.15 -32.37 -0.09
CA GLY A 13 5.84 -32.83 -1.45
C GLY A 13 5.81 -31.70 -2.48
N SER A 14 5.51 -30.48 -2.05
CA SER A 14 5.43 -29.31 -2.91
C SER A 14 5.92 -28.01 -2.25
N SER A 15 6.28 -27.02 -3.07
CA SER A 15 6.56 -25.66 -2.60
C SER A 15 5.35 -25.01 -1.90
N ASP A 16 4.12 -25.34 -2.30
CA ASP A 16 2.89 -24.85 -1.66
C ASP A 16 2.71 -25.39 -0.23
N GLU A 17 2.97 -26.68 -0.02
CA GLU A 17 2.95 -27.30 1.31
C GLU A 17 3.98 -26.64 2.23
N ALA A 18 5.21 -26.43 1.73
CA ALA A 18 6.27 -25.80 2.50
C ALA A 18 5.96 -24.34 2.87
N VAL A 19 5.35 -23.56 1.96
CA VAL A 19 4.88 -22.19 2.25
C VAL A 19 3.77 -22.19 3.30
N THR A 20 2.82 -23.13 3.19
CA THR A 20 1.70 -23.25 4.13
C THR A 20 2.21 -23.59 5.53
N TYR A 21 3.06 -24.61 5.63
CA TYR A 21 3.72 -24.99 6.88
C TYR A 21 4.46 -23.82 7.52
N PHE A 22 5.29 -23.11 6.75
CA PHE A 22 6.03 -21.97 7.28
C PHE A 22 5.11 -20.86 7.78
N THR A 23 4.04 -20.58 7.05
CA THR A 23 3.02 -19.59 7.43
C THR A 23 2.35 -19.97 8.75
N ASP A 24 1.99 -21.24 8.93
CA ASP A 24 1.37 -21.75 10.15
C ASP A 24 2.31 -21.72 11.36
N VAL A 25 3.58 -22.04 11.16
CA VAL A 25 4.63 -21.92 12.19
C VAL A 25 4.76 -20.46 12.63
N LEU A 26 4.81 -19.52 11.68
CA LEU A 26 4.88 -18.09 11.99
C LEU A 26 3.65 -17.59 12.74
N HIS A 27 2.45 -18.02 12.36
CA HIS A 27 1.23 -17.70 13.08
C HIS A 27 1.22 -18.27 14.49
N SER A 28 1.61 -19.54 14.65
CA SER A 28 1.67 -20.20 15.95
C SER A 28 2.67 -19.50 16.87
N ALA A 29 3.86 -19.16 16.36
CA ALA A 29 4.86 -18.40 17.09
C ALA A 29 4.34 -17.01 17.50
N ALA A 30 3.64 -16.31 16.60
CA ALA A 30 3.07 -15.00 16.88
C ALA A 30 1.95 -15.06 17.94
N LEU A 31 1.06 -16.05 17.88
CA LEU A 31 0.00 -16.25 18.87
C LEU A 31 0.56 -16.55 20.26
N ASN A 32 1.66 -17.30 20.33
CA ASN A 32 2.34 -17.62 21.58
C ASN A 32 3.18 -16.45 22.14
N SER A 33 3.59 -15.51 21.29
CA SER A 33 4.48 -14.40 21.68
C SER A 33 3.76 -13.08 21.95
N PHE A 34 2.65 -12.81 21.24
CA PHE A 34 1.95 -11.52 21.33
C PHE A 34 0.44 -11.73 21.56
N LEU A 35 -0.12 -11.00 22.53
CA LEU A 35 -1.57 -10.93 22.72
C LEU A 35 -2.22 -10.17 21.56
N LYS A 36 -3.32 -10.69 21.01
CA LYS A 36 -4.14 -9.94 20.05
C LYS A 36 -4.70 -8.70 20.74
N THR A 37 -4.41 -7.52 20.19
CA THR A 37 -5.04 -6.27 20.65
C THR A 37 -6.56 -6.37 20.48
N SER A 38 -7.31 -6.00 21.51
CA SER A 38 -8.78 -6.13 21.62
C SER A 38 -9.60 -5.28 20.63
N GLY A 39 -8.97 -4.65 19.64
CA GLY A 39 -9.61 -3.68 18.73
C GLY A 39 -10.11 -2.40 19.42
N TYR A 40 -9.99 -2.31 20.75
CA TYR A 40 -10.39 -1.15 21.53
C TYR A 40 -9.35 -0.03 21.36
N PHE A 41 -9.74 1.03 20.66
CA PHE A 41 -8.97 2.26 20.62
C PHE A 41 -9.47 3.19 21.73
N PRO A 42 -8.65 3.49 22.76
CA PRO A 42 -9.06 4.44 23.78
C PRO A 42 -9.39 5.78 23.13
N LYS A 43 -10.37 6.51 23.69
CA LYS A 43 -10.66 7.87 23.24
C LYS A 43 -9.38 8.68 23.27
N ARG A 44 -9.00 9.23 22.12
CA ARG A 44 -7.76 10.00 22.01
C ARG A 44 -7.86 11.20 22.97
N PRO A 45 -6.88 11.39 23.86
CA PRO A 45 -6.90 12.50 24.78
C PRO A 45 -6.92 13.81 24.00
N VAL A 46 -7.71 14.76 24.50
CA VAL A 46 -7.82 16.08 23.89
C VAL A 46 -6.56 16.86 24.27
N PRO A 47 -5.69 17.26 23.32
CA PRO A 47 -4.32 17.73 23.61
C PRO A 47 -4.26 19.06 24.36
N TRP A 48 -5.37 19.80 24.43
CA TRP A 48 -5.47 21.06 25.15
C TRP A 48 -6.16 20.94 26.52
N TRP A 49 -6.66 19.77 26.88
CA TRP A 49 -7.41 19.60 28.12
C TRP A 49 -6.47 19.51 29.33
N SER A 50 -6.62 20.42 30.27
CA SER A 50 -5.80 20.50 31.48
C SER A 50 -6.62 20.28 32.75
N PRO A 51 -5.99 20.03 33.92
CA PRO A 51 -6.69 20.00 35.20
C PRO A 51 -7.53 21.26 35.47
N VAL A 52 -7.04 22.43 35.04
CA VAL A 52 -7.75 23.72 35.14
C VAL A 52 -9.06 23.70 34.32
N CYS A 53 -9.05 23.07 33.13
CA CYS A 53 -10.25 22.88 32.34
C CYS A 53 -11.26 21.98 33.06
N THR A 54 -10.78 20.89 33.68
CA THR A 54 -11.61 19.98 34.48
C THR A 54 -12.29 20.72 35.62
N THR A 55 -11.53 21.50 36.40
CA THR A 55 -12.06 22.28 37.53
C THR A 55 -13.10 23.30 37.07
N ALA A 56 -12.81 24.09 36.04
CA ALA A 56 -13.73 25.10 35.54
C ALA A 56 -15.04 24.49 34.98
N VAL A 57 -14.97 23.33 34.32
CA VAL A 57 -16.16 22.60 33.84
C VAL A 57 -16.96 22.00 34.99
N ARG A 58 -16.27 21.49 36.03
CA ARG A 58 -16.90 20.96 37.25
C ARG A 58 -17.65 22.05 38.00
N GLU A 59 -17.03 23.20 38.24
CA GLU A 59 -17.65 24.38 38.86
C GLU A 59 -18.87 24.85 38.08
N LYS A 60 -18.76 24.97 36.74
CA LYS A 60 -19.91 25.32 35.88
C LYS A 60 -21.06 24.32 36.03
N ARG A 61 -20.76 23.00 36.06
CA ARG A 61 -21.78 21.96 36.23
C ARG A 61 -22.41 22.00 37.63
N ALA A 62 -21.63 22.27 38.66
CA ALA A 62 -22.10 22.43 40.03
C ALA A 62 -23.04 23.63 40.16
N ALA A 63 -22.62 24.81 39.70
CA ALA A 63 -23.44 26.04 39.69
C ALA A 63 -24.75 25.85 38.90
N PHE A 64 -24.70 25.19 37.73
CA PHE A 64 -25.90 24.87 36.96
C PHE A 64 -26.84 23.92 37.72
N SER A 65 -26.28 22.90 38.38
CA SER A 65 -27.07 21.94 39.15
C SER A 65 -27.70 22.59 40.38
N HIS A 66 -27.06 23.59 40.98
CA HIS A 66 -27.59 24.37 42.10
C HIS A 66 -28.75 25.27 41.64
N LEU A 67 -28.54 26.07 40.58
CA LEU A 67 -29.58 26.88 39.95
C LEU A 67 -30.79 26.05 39.49
N ARG A 68 -30.56 24.84 38.95
CA ARG A 68 -31.63 23.97 38.46
C ARG A 68 -32.56 23.49 39.59
N ARG A 69 -32.01 23.27 40.79
CA ARG A 69 -32.76 22.83 41.98
C ARG A 69 -33.50 24.00 42.64
N ASN A 70 -32.91 25.20 42.60
CA ASN A 70 -33.44 26.41 43.23
C ASN A 70 -33.82 27.44 42.16
N ARG A 71 -34.91 27.18 41.44
CA ARG A 71 -35.35 28.06 40.34
C ARG A 71 -35.88 29.39 40.89
N GLY A 72 -35.51 30.49 40.23
CA GLY A 72 -36.01 31.84 40.55
C GLY A 72 -35.05 32.68 41.40
N ASP A 73 -33.96 32.11 41.93
CA ASP A 73 -32.96 32.86 42.68
C ASP A 73 -32.01 33.65 41.74
N PRO A 74 -32.02 35.00 41.79
CA PRO A 74 -31.18 35.82 40.93
C PRO A 74 -29.68 35.67 41.25
N THR A 75 -29.29 35.39 42.49
CA THR A 75 -27.88 35.23 42.89
C THR A 75 -27.28 33.97 42.27
N LEU A 76 -28.01 32.86 42.31
CA LEU A 76 -27.59 31.59 41.71
C LEU A 76 -27.53 31.66 40.17
N LEU A 77 -28.36 32.51 39.57
CA LEU A 77 -28.29 32.80 38.14
C LEU A 77 -27.00 33.54 37.79
N GLU A 78 -26.60 34.52 38.59
CA GLU A 78 -25.33 35.24 38.43
C GLU A 78 -24.13 34.32 38.63
N ASP A 79 -24.12 33.50 39.68
CA ASP A 79 -23.06 32.52 39.93
C ASP A 79 -22.87 31.56 38.75
N PHE A 80 -23.97 31.05 38.19
CA PHE A 80 -23.90 30.22 36.99
C PHE A 80 -23.37 31.00 35.77
N ARG A 81 -23.77 32.26 35.59
CA ARG A 81 -23.25 33.11 34.49
C ARG A 81 -21.74 33.31 34.62
N TRP A 82 -21.25 33.61 35.83
CA TRP A 82 -19.82 33.73 36.13
C TRP A 82 -19.07 32.42 35.89
N ALA A 83 -19.53 31.30 36.44
CA ALA A 83 -18.91 30.00 36.24
C ALA A 83 -18.91 29.57 34.75
N ARG A 84 -19.97 29.90 34.01
CA ARG A 84 -20.05 29.68 32.55
C ARG A 84 -19.06 30.55 31.78
N ALA A 85 -18.93 31.82 32.13
CA ALA A 85 -17.97 32.74 31.51
C ALA A 85 -16.52 32.30 31.80
N ARG A 86 -16.21 31.96 33.05
CA ARG A 86 -14.92 31.41 33.47
C ARG A 86 -14.57 30.15 32.69
N ALA A 87 -15.47 29.17 32.65
CA ALA A 87 -15.25 27.93 31.91
C ALA A 87 -15.04 28.20 30.40
N ARG A 88 -15.82 29.10 29.79
CA ARG A 88 -15.60 29.50 28.38
C ARG A 88 -14.23 30.10 28.15
N ARG A 89 -13.78 31.02 29.03
CA ARG A 89 -12.48 31.68 28.94
C ARG A 89 -11.34 30.67 29.07
N VAL A 90 -11.35 29.85 30.12
CA VAL A 90 -10.32 28.82 30.37
C VAL A 90 -10.22 27.86 29.18
N LEU A 91 -11.35 27.36 28.67
CA LEU A 91 -11.35 26.45 27.52
C LEU A 91 -10.83 27.14 26.25
N LYS A 92 -11.15 28.42 26.02
CA LYS A 92 -10.67 29.20 24.87
C LYS A 92 -9.16 29.44 24.96
N GLU A 93 -8.66 29.81 26.13
CA GLU A 93 -7.23 30.03 26.39
C GLU A 93 -6.43 28.74 26.22
N ALA A 94 -6.91 27.63 26.80
CA ALA A 94 -6.26 26.32 26.67
C ALA A 94 -6.18 25.86 25.21
N ARG A 95 -7.28 25.99 24.44
CA ARG A 95 -7.29 25.70 22.99
C ARG A 95 -6.30 26.57 22.23
N ARG A 96 -6.28 27.88 22.52
CA ARG A 96 -5.37 28.83 21.85
C ARG A 96 -3.91 28.53 22.17
N ALA A 97 -3.58 28.23 23.42
CA ALA A 97 -2.24 27.89 23.85
C ALA A 97 -1.74 26.61 23.18
N SER A 98 -2.56 25.55 23.19
CA SER A 98 -2.24 24.30 22.51
C SER A 98 -2.09 24.48 20.99
N TRP A 99 -2.96 25.28 20.36
CA TRP A 99 -2.83 25.59 18.94
C TRP A 99 -1.55 26.35 18.61
N LYS A 100 -1.22 27.38 19.39
CA LYS A 100 0.05 28.12 19.23
C LYS A 100 1.24 27.17 19.36
N ALA A 101 1.29 26.35 20.40
CA ALA A 101 2.36 25.36 20.60
C ALA A 101 2.47 24.39 19.42
N TYR A 102 1.34 23.92 18.89
CA TYR A 102 1.30 23.03 17.73
C TYR A 102 1.88 23.70 16.47
N VAL A 103 1.48 24.93 16.16
CA VAL A 103 1.98 25.68 14.99
C VAL A 103 3.45 26.04 15.16
N SER A 104 3.84 26.57 16.33
CA SER A 104 5.23 26.94 16.63
C SER A 104 6.20 25.76 16.66
N SER A 105 5.70 24.53 16.80
CA SER A 105 6.54 23.34 16.70
C SER A 105 6.96 22.99 15.25
N ILE A 106 6.47 23.71 14.25
CA ILE A 106 6.97 23.64 12.87
C ILE A 106 8.16 24.59 12.73
N ASN A 107 9.33 24.04 12.45
CA ASN A 107 10.59 24.79 12.33
C ASN A 107 11.41 24.27 11.14
N SER A 108 12.58 24.87 10.90
CA SER A 108 13.50 24.52 9.82
C SER A 108 14.01 23.08 9.85
N LYS A 109 13.96 22.41 11.02
CA LYS A 109 14.35 21.00 11.18
C LYS A 109 13.19 20.03 10.97
N THR A 110 11.96 20.52 10.76
CA THR A 110 10.78 19.68 10.58
C THR A 110 10.79 19.05 9.19
N PRO A 111 10.73 17.71 9.05
CA PRO A 111 10.69 17.07 7.74
C PRO A 111 9.52 17.59 6.89
N LEU A 112 9.77 17.85 5.61
CA LEU A 112 8.79 18.45 4.68
C LEU A 112 7.44 17.71 4.68
N THR A 113 7.47 16.38 4.77
CA THR A 113 6.28 15.52 4.84
C THR A 113 5.40 15.84 6.05
N GLN A 114 6.00 16.10 7.21
CA GLN A 114 5.30 16.49 8.43
C GLN A 114 4.76 17.92 8.31
N VAL A 115 5.52 18.84 7.71
CA VAL A 115 5.05 20.22 7.44
C VAL A 115 3.76 20.18 6.63
N PHE A 116 3.75 19.54 5.46
CA PHE A 116 2.56 19.44 4.61
C PHE A 116 1.40 18.69 5.27
N LYS A 117 1.67 17.69 6.11
CA LYS A 117 0.64 16.99 6.88
C LYS A 117 -0.03 17.92 7.89
N ARG A 118 0.75 18.74 8.60
CA ARG A 118 0.25 19.71 9.57
C ARG A 118 -0.50 20.84 8.86
N VAL A 119 0.03 21.39 7.76
CA VAL A 119 -0.65 22.41 6.94
C VAL A 119 -2.01 21.93 6.44
N ARG A 120 -2.11 20.70 5.94
CA ARG A 120 -3.40 20.13 5.51
C ARG A 120 -4.40 20.01 6.66
N LYS A 121 -3.95 19.64 7.87
CA LYS A 121 -4.79 19.63 9.07
C LYS A 121 -5.24 21.04 9.47
N MET A 122 -4.34 22.02 9.38
CA MET A 122 -4.65 23.43 9.67
C MET A 122 -5.68 24.01 8.69
N ALA A 123 -5.59 23.64 7.42
CA ALA A 123 -6.53 24.05 6.38
C ALA A 123 -7.91 23.37 6.48
N GLY A 124 -8.16 22.54 7.50
CA GLY A 124 -9.42 21.80 7.66
C GLY A 124 -9.63 20.70 6.61
N LYS A 125 -8.64 20.42 5.76
CA LYS A 125 -8.70 19.42 4.68
C LYS A 125 -8.52 17.98 5.17
N PHE A 126 -8.58 17.75 6.49
CA PHE A 126 -8.54 16.41 7.07
C PHE A 126 -9.97 15.92 7.30
N SER A 127 -10.45 15.06 6.39
CA SER A 127 -11.65 14.27 6.62
C SER A 127 -11.25 12.89 7.15
N PRO A 128 -11.89 12.37 8.21
CA PRO A 128 -11.78 10.94 8.50
C PRO A 128 -12.25 10.13 7.28
N SER A 129 -11.65 8.96 7.08
CA SER A 129 -12.07 8.02 6.05
C SER A 129 -13.41 7.41 6.46
N SER A 130 -14.51 7.96 5.95
CA SER A 130 -15.81 7.29 6.04
C SER A 130 -15.80 6.03 5.16
N PRO A 131 -16.58 5.00 5.52
CA PRO A 131 -16.83 3.88 4.62
C PRO A 131 -17.32 4.40 3.25
N PRO A 132 -16.86 3.82 2.13
CA PRO A 132 -17.31 4.22 0.80
C PRO A 132 -18.82 4.00 0.66
N VAL A 133 -19.51 5.01 0.12
CA VAL A 133 -20.92 4.93 -0.27
C VAL A 133 -20.96 5.05 -1.78
N LEU A 134 -21.45 4.01 -2.46
CA LEU A 134 -21.50 3.98 -3.92
C LEU A 134 -22.90 4.33 -4.43
N LYS A 135 -22.99 4.81 -5.67
CA LYS A 135 -24.25 4.92 -6.42
C LYS A 135 -24.21 3.98 -7.61
N VAL A 136 -25.17 3.06 -7.68
CA VAL A 136 -25.36 2.16 -8.81
C VAL A 136 -26.80 2.33 -9.30
N ASN A 137 -26.98 2.68 -10.57
CA ASN A 137 -28.30 2.89 -11.20
C ASN A 137 -29.20 3.86 -10.40
N GLY A 138 -28.62 4.92 -9.83
CA GLY A 138 -29.34 5.91 -9.02
C GLY A 138 -29.61 5.51 -7.56
N VAL A 139 -29.36 4.27 -7.18
CA VAL A 139 -29.53 3.76 -5.81
C VAL A 139 -28.23 3.86 -5.03
N GLN A 140 -28.29 4.33 -3.78
CA GLN A 140 -27.13 4.37 -2.88
C GLN A 140 -26.91 3.02 -2.21
N ILE A 141 -25.67 2.53 -2.29
CA ILE A 141 -25.22 1.31 -1.62
C ILE A 141 -24.28 1.72 -0.47
N MET A 142 -24.66 1.35 0.75
CA MET A 142 -23.90 1.63 1.98
C MET A 142 -23.40 0.37 2.68
N ASP A 143 -24.01 -0.79 2.40
CA ASP A 143 -23.57 -2.06 2.97
C ASP A 143 -22.15 -2.39 2.50
N SER A 144 -21.26 -2.68 3.46
CA SER A 144 -19.83 -2.83 3.17
C SER A 144 -19.53 -4.02 2.27
N LEU A 145 -20.27 -5.13 2.42
CA LEU A 145 -20.10 -6.32 1.58
C LEU A 145 -20.56 -6.05 0.15
N THR A 146 -21.73 -5.46 -0.02
CA THR A 146 -22.28 -5.08 -1.33
C THR A 146 -21.38 -4.07 -2.04
N VAL A 147 -20.86 -3.07 -1.31
CA VAL A 147 -19.89 -2.11 -1.85
C VAL A 147 -18.60 -2.81 -2.27
N ALA A 148 -18.07 -3.73 -1.46
CA ALA A 148 -16.87 -4.49 -1.79
C ALA A 148 -17.05 -5.33 -3.07
N ASN A 149 -18.16 -6.06 -3.20
CA ASN A 149 -18.47 -6.84 -4.41
C ASN A 149 -18.61 -5.93 -5.65
N THR A 150 -19.34 -4.82 -5.52
CA THR A 150 -19.51 -3.84 -6.62
C THR A 150 -18.16 -3.28 -7.08
N MET A 151 -17.26 -2.96 -6.14
CA MET A 151 -15.91 -2.51 -6.48
C MET A 151 -15.08 -3.62 -7.12
N ALA A 152 -15.18 -4.85 -6.64
CA ALA A 152 -14.45 -6.00 -7.19
C ALA A 152 -14.83 -6.24 -8.65
N GLU A 153 -16.13 -6.26 -8.96
CA GLU A 153 -16.63 -6.37 -10.34
C GLU A 153 -16.19 -5.21 -11.22
N ALA A 154 -16.23 -3.98 -10.70
CA ALA A 154 -15.81 -2.80 -11.44
C ALA A 154 -14.31 -2.84 -11.79
N PHE A 155 -13.46 -3.25 -10.85
CA PHE A 155 -12.02 -3.38 -11.09
C PHE A 155 -11.69 -4.55 -12.03
N ALA A 156 -12.34 -5.70 -11.84
CA ALA A 156 -12.15 -6.86 -12.72
C ALA A 156 -12.54 -6.52 -14.17
N ARG A 157 -13.61 -5.76 -14.38
CA ARG A 157 -14.05 -5.32 -15.71
C ARG A 157 -13.06 -4.39 -16.41
N VAL A 158 -12.30 -3.60 -15.66
CA VAL A 158 -11.21 -2.78 -16.25
C VAL A 158 -10.08 -3.69 -16.73
N SER A 159 -9.69 -4.65 -15.90
CA SER A 159 -8.61 -5.59 -16.21
C SER A 159 -9.03 -6.61 -17.27
N SER A 160 -10.34 -6.79 -17.49
CA SER A 160 -10.85 -7.73 -18.48
C SER A 160 -10.48 -7.28 -19.89
N ARG A 161 -10.21 -8.28 -20.73
CA ARG A 161 -9.90 -8.09 -22.16
C ARG A 161 -11.08 -7.48 -22.91
N ASP A 162 -12.29 -7.61 -22.37
CA ASP A 162 -13.53 -7.12 -22.97
C ASP A 162 -13.72 -5.61 -22.86
N SER A 163 -12.88 -4.92 -22.09
CA SER A 163 -12.84 -3.46 -22.08
C SER A 163 -12.23 -2.84 -23.35
N ARG A 164 -11.52 -3.63 -24.17
CA ARG A 164 -10.74 -3.12 -25.32
C ARG A 164 -11.58 -3.09 -26.61
N PRO A 165 -11.30 -2.21 -27.61
CA PRO A 165 -11.95 -2.28 -28.92
C PRO A 165 -11.74 -3.62 -29.62
N LEU A 166 -12.73 -4.10 -30.39
CA LEU A 166 -12.70 -5.43 -31.03
C LEU A 166 -11.47 -5.64 -31.93
N ALA A 167 -11.11 -4.65 -32.75
CA ALA A 167 -9.94 -4.73 -33.64
C ALA A 167 -8.65 -4.99 -32.85
N VAL A 168 -8.46 -4.28 -31.73
CA VAL A 168 -7.31 -4.46 -30.83
C VAL A 168 -7.33 -5.86 -30.22
N ARG A 169 -8.50 -6.39 -29.81
CA ARG A 169 -8.59 -7.76 -29.28
C ARG A 169 -8.13 -8.80 -30.28
N HIS A 170 -8.52 -8.66 -31.56
CA HIS A 170 -8.11 -9.59 -32.61
C HIS A 170 -6.61 -9.58 -32.84
N GLU A 171 -5.99 -8.40 -32.88
CA GLU A 171 -4.54 -8.26 -33.04
C GLU A 171 -3.77 -8.89 -31.86
N LEU A 172 -4.19 -8.60 -30.63
CA LEU A 172 -3.55 -9.17 -29.43
C LEU A 172 -3.70 -10.70 -29.40
N ARG A 173 -4.87 -11.24 -29.76
CA ARG A 173 -5.08 -12.69 -29.88
C ARG A 173 -4.18 -13.31 -30.94
N ALA A 174 -3.97 -12.65 -32.07
CA ALA A 174 -3.08 -13.15 -33.11
C ALA A 174 -1.64 -13.26 -32.59
N LYS A 175 -1.16 -12.24 -31.86
CA LYS A 175 0.17 -12.26 -31.25
C LYS A 175 0.30 -13.31 -30.14
N GLU A 176 -0.71 -13.45 -29.30
CA GLU A 176 -0.73 -14.42 -28.19
C GLU A 176 -0.68 -15.89 -28.64
N ARG A 177 -0.98 -16.19 -29.91
CA ARG A 177 -0.85 -17.56 -30.46
C ARG A 177 0.60 -18.02 -30.53
N THR A 178 1.55 -17.10 -30.64
CA THR A 178 2.97 -17.45 -30.67
C THR A 178 3.42 -17.79 -29.25
N ALA A 179 3.72 -19.06 -29.00
CA ALA A 179 4.26 -19.48 -27.71
C ALA A 179 5.66 -18.87 -27.48
N LEU A 180 5.84 -18.21 -26.34
CA LEU A 180 7.14 -17.69 -25.91
C LEU A 180 7.91 -18.83 -25.26
N ASN A 181 9.05 -19.21 -25.86
CA ASN A 181 9.89 -20.26 -25.33
C ASN A 181 11.01 -19.66 -24.46
N PHE A 182 10.89 -19.87 -23.16
CA PHE A 182 11.91 -19.46 -22.18
C PHE A 182 12.86 -20.60 -21.80
N SER A 183 12.73 -21.78 -22.41
CA SER A 183 13.73 -22.84 -22.28
C SER A 183 14.98 -22.40 -23.06
N GLY A 184 16.00 -22.00 -22.31
CA GLY A 184 17.19 -21.38 -22.86
C GLY A 184 18.33 -21.42 -21.85
N ASN A 185 19.40 -20.70 -22.15
CA ASN A 185 20.66 -20.79 -21.44
C ASN A 185 20.53 -20.41 -19.95
N GLU A 186 20.76 -21.38 -19.04
CA GLU A 186 20.79 -21.12 -17.59
C GLU A 186 22.14 -20.58 -17.08
N ASN A 187 23.13 -20.38 -17.96
CA ASN A 187 24.47 -19.93 -17.58
C ASN A 187 24.56 -18.44 -17.23
N GLU A 188 23.54 -17.65 -17.57
CA GLU A 188 23.52 -16.24 -17.18
C GLU A 188 23.41 -16.08 -15.66
N SER A 189 24.14 -15.11 -15.11
CA SER A 189 24.27 -14.93 -13.65
C SER A 189 22.95 -14.70 -12.93
N TYR A 190 21.94 -14.15 -13.63
CA TYR A 190 20.62 -13.93 -13.07
C TYR A 190 19.83 -15.23 -12.83
N ASN A 191 20.25 -16.36 -13.42
CA ASN A 191 19.63 -17.67 -13.25
C ASN A 191 20.20 -18.48 -12.08
N HIS A 192 21.35 -18.08 -11.52
CA HIS A 192 22.01 -18.80 -10.43
C HIS A 192 21.14 -18.92 -9.17
N ILE A 193 21.46 -19.85 -8.28
CA ILE A 193 20.78 -20.00 -6.98
C ILE A 193 20.98 -18.71 -6.17
N PHE A 194 20.00 -18.31 -5.35
CA PHE A 194 20.16 -17.17 -4.46
C PHE A 194 21.11 -17.51 -3.31
N THR A 195 21.78 -16.49 -2.81
CA THR A 195 22.65 -16.56 -1.63
C THR A 195 21.93 -16.02 -0.39
N LEU A 196 22.40 -16.40 0.80
CA LEU A 196 21.89 -15.79 2.04
C LEU A 196 22.09 -14.27 2.07
N ARG A 197 23.17 -13.77 1.43
CA ARG A 197 23.39 -12.33 1.26
C ARG A 197 22.27 -11.65 0.48
N ASP A 198 21.76 -12.28 -0.57
CA ASP A 198 20.64 -11.75 -1.35
C ASP A 198 19.39 -11.59 -0.47
N LEU A 199 19.09 -12.60 0.35
CA LEU A 199 17.96 -12.58 1.29
C LEU A 199 18.12 -11.48 2.35
N HIS A 200 19.27 -11.41 3.03
CA HIS A 200 19.51 -10.38 4.04
C HIS A 200 19.49 -8.97 3.44
N SER A 201 20.05 -8.78 2.25
CA SER A 201 20.02 -7.51 1.53
C SER A 201 18.58 -7.11 1.20
N ALA A 202 17.76 -8.03 0.71
CA ALA A 202 16.36 -7.79 0.42
C ALA A 202 15.57 -7.45 1.70
N LEU A 203 15.77 -8.20 2.79
CA LEU A 203 15.15 -7.94 4.10
C LEU A 203 15.50 -6.55 4.65
N SER A 204 16.76 -6.11 4.50
CA SER A 204 17.21 -4.80 4.99
C SER A 204 16.46 -3.62 4.35
N LEU A 205 15.97 -3.83 3.13
CA LEU A 205 15.26 -2.82 2.34
C LEU A 205 13.73 -2.84 2.58
N CYS A 206 13.23 -3.79 3.38
CA CYS A 206 11.80 -3.94 3.64
C CYS A 206 11.37 -3.05 4.82
N GLY A 207 10.61 -1.99 4.51
CA GLY A 207 9.92 -1.18 5.51
C GLY A 207 8.64 -1.88 6.00
N ASN A 208 8.14 -1.49 7.19
CA ASN A 208 6.87 -2.01 7.68
C ASN A 208 5.72 -1.59 6.74
N THR A 209 5.04 -2.58 6.16
CA THR A 209 3.82 -2.40 5.35
C THR A 209 2.69 -3.25 5.91
N SER A 210 1.45 -2.94 5.50
CA SER A 210 0.32 -3.82 5.77
C SER A 210 0.56 -5.22 5.17
N PRO A 211 0.17 -6.28 5.88
CA PRO A 211 0.29 -7.65 5.38
C PRO A 211 -0.74 -7.96 4.30
N GLY A 212 -0.51 -9.04 3.56
CA GLY A 212 -1.45 -9.58 2.57
C GLY A 212 -2.51 -10.49 3.22
N PRO A 213 -3.14 -11.38 2.43
CA PRO A 213 -4.11 -12.36 2.93
C PRO A 213 -3.55 -13.30 3.99
N ASP A 214 -2.24 -13.57 3.91
CA ASP A 214 -1.47 -14.39 4.86
C ASP A 214 -1.25 -13.72 6.22
N ASN A 215 -1.61 -12.44 6.39
CA ASN A 215 -1.43 -11.70 7.65
C ASN A 215 0.01 -11.70 8.21
N ILE A 216 1.03 -11.95 7.40
CA ILE A 216 2.44 -11.89 7.79
C ILE A 216 3.00 -10.51 7.45
N PRO A 217 3.33 -9.64 8.42
CA PRO A 217 4.01 -8.38 8.18
C PRO A 217 5.52 -8.56 8.07
N TYR A 218 6.19 -7.62 7.38
CA TYR A 218 7.66 -7.57 7.37
C TYR A 218 8.30 -7.45 8.76
N ALA A 219 7.56 -6.93 9.74
CA ALA A 219 8.02 -6.90 11.12
C ALA A 219 8.33 -8.32 11.64
N MET A 220 7.52 -9.33 11.31
CA MET A 220 7.79 -10.71 11.69
C MET A 220 9.02 -11.26 10.95
N LEU A 221 9.11 -11.01 9.64
CA LEU A 221 10.22 -11.50 8.81
C LEU A 221 11.59 -10.95 9.24
N ARG A 222 11.65 -9.72 9.75
CA ARG A 222 12.89 -9.10 10.23
C ARG A 222 13.36 -9.61 11.59
N HIS A 223 12.49 -10.24 12.36
CA HIS A 223 12.81 -10.77 13.70
C HIS A 223 12.80 -12.31 13.72
N LEU A 224 12.93 -12.95 12.55
CA LEU A 224 13.09 -14.40 12.48
C LEU A 224 14.41 -14.82 13.12
N GLY A 225 14.38 -15.94 13.84
CA GLY A 225 15.59 -16.62 14.28
C GLY A 225 16.35 -17.24 13.10
N GLU A 226 17.60 -17.62 13.34
CA GLU A 226 18.50 -18.14 12.31
C GLU A 226 17.94 -19.36 11.58
N GLU A 227 17.39 -20.33 12.32
CA GLU A 227 16.77 -21.53 11.73
C GLU A 227 15.61 -21.20 10.78
N ALA A 228 14.75 -20.24 11.16
CA ALA A 228 13.64 -19.80 10.32
C ALA A 228 14.11 -19.03 9.08
N ILE A 229 15.20 -18.27 9.18
CA ILE A 229 15.84 -17.62 8.03
C ILE A 229 16.41 -18.67 7.07
N LEU A 230 17.08 -19.71 7.59
CA LEU A 230 17.63 -20.79 6.77
C LEU A 230 16.52 -21.58 6.07
N PHE A 231 15.41 -21.87 6.76
CA PHE A 231 14.23 -22.50 6.16
C PHE A 231 13.66 -21.62 5.03
N LEU A 232 13.44 -20.33 5.30
CA LEU A 232 12.91 -19.40 4.30
C LEU A 232 13.83 -19.27 3.08
N PHE A 233 15.14 -19.27 3.30
CA PHE A 233 16.14 -19.27 2.25
C PHE A 233 16.08 -20.53 1.38
N ALA A 234 16.01 -21.71 2.00
CA ALA A 234 15.87 -22.98 1.29
C ALA A 234 14.55 -23.03 0.49
N LEU A 235 13.46 -22.49 1.06
CA LEU A 235 12.15 -22.39 0.42
C LEU A 235 12.21 -21.53 -0.85
N TYR A 236 12.80 -20.34 -0.78
CA TYR A 236 12.95 -19.47 -1.96
C TYR A 236 13.79 -20.12 -3.05
N ASN A 237 14.87 -20.82 -2.70
CA ASN A 237 15.68 -21.51 -3.68
C ASN A 237 14.96 -22.73 -4.29
N ARG A 238 14.14 -23.45 -3.52
CA ARG A 238 13.29 -24.52 -4.06
C ARG A 238 12.30 -23.96 -5.09
N ILE A 239 11.57 -22.90 -4.73
CA ILE A 239 10.64 -22.19 -5.64
C ILE A 239 11.37 -21.71 -6.90
N TRP A 240 12.58 -21.16 -6.74
CA TRP A 240 13.40 -20.67 -7.85
C TRP A 240 13.82 -21.76 -8.84
N VAL A 241 14.19 -22.94 -8.32
CA VAL A 241 14.65 -24.09 -9.12
C VAL A 241 13.47 -24.76 -9.81
N GLU A 242 12.42 -25.08 -9.06
CA GLU A 242 11.20 -25.71 -9.58
C GLU A 242 10.49 -24.80 -10.59
N GLY A 243 10.57 -23.48 -10.40
CA GLY A 243 9.85 -22.51 -11.21
C GLY A 243 8.33 -22.53 -10.97
N VAL A 244 7.90 -23.07 -9.83
CA VAL A 244 6.48 -23.16 -9.44
C VAL A 244 6.17 -22.02 -8.47
N PHE A 245 5.26 -21.14 -8.86
CA PHE A 245 4.86 -20.01 -8.02
C PHE A 245 3.72 -20.41 -7.07
N PRO A 246 3.90 -20.29 -5.73
CA PRO A 246 2.91 -20.73 -4.75
C PRO A 246 1.52 -20.13 -4.97
N SER A 247 0.50 -20.97 -4.87
CA SER A 247 -0.91 -20.63 -5.05
C SER A 247 -1.37 -19.52 -4.09
N GLY A 248 -0.98 -19.60 -2.81
CA GLY A 248 -1.32 -18.60 -1.80
C GLY A 248 -0.76 -17.19 -2.10
N TRP A 249 0.31 -17.10 -2.90
CA TRP A 249 0.92 -15.83 -3.30
C TRP A 249 0.23 -15.19 -4.52
N ARG A 250 -0.63 -15.94 -5.23
CA ARG A 250 -1.42 -15.44 -6.37
C ARG A 250 -2.64 -14.62 -5.92
N VAL A 251 -3.02 -14.73 -4.65
CA VAL A 251 -4.16 -14.04 -4.06
C VAL A 251 -3.74 -12.69 -3.47
N ALA A 252 -4.53 -11.64 -3.75
CA ALA A 252 -4.33 -10.31 -3.18
C ALA A 252 -5.58 -9.76 -2.50
N THR A 253 -5.41 -8.98 -1.44
CA THR A 253 -6.50 -8.16 -0.89
C THR A 253 -6.39 -6.73 -1.42
N ILE A 254 -7.38 -6.26 -2.17
CA ILE A 254 -7.44 -4.88 -2.66
C ILE A 254 -8.07 -3.97 -1.61
N LEU A 255 -7.37 -2.89 -1.28
CA LEU A 255 -7.91 -1.76 -0.53
C LEU A 255 -8.22 -0.59 -1.48
N PRO A 256 -9.49 -0.16 -1.58
CA PRO A 256 -9.87 0.94 -2.45
C PRO A 256 -9.61 2.29 -1.78
N PHE A 257 -8.83 3.15 -2.42
CA PHE A 257 -8.55 4.52 -1.92
C PHE A 257 -9.13 5.59 -2.87
N PRO A 258 -9.92 6.56 -2.38
CA PRO A 258 -10.54 7.56 -3.24
C PRO A 258 -9.49 8.43 -3.94
N LYS A 259 -9.67 8.68 -5.23
CA LYS A 259 -8.87 9.65 -5.99
C LYS A 259 -9.20 11.06 -5.47
N PRO A 260 -8.19 11.92 -5.25
CA PRO A 260 -8.45 13.28 -4.81
C PRO A 260 -9.27 14.03 -5.85
N CYS A 261 -10.21 14.86 -5.38
CA CYS A 261 -11.06 15.71 -6.21
C CYS A 261 -11.95 14.95 -7.22
N LYS A 262 -12.23 13.66 -6.98
CA LYS A 262 -13.20 12.88 -7.77
C LYS A 262 -14.38 12.47 -6.89
N ASP A 263 -15.53 12.23 -7.52
CA ASP A 263 -16.72 11.75 -6.83
C ASP A 263 -16.50 10.35 -6.26
N SER A 264 -16.57 10.24 -4.93
CA SER A 264 -16.43 8.98 -4.19
C SER A 264 -17.64 8.07 -4.32
N SER A 265 -18.73 8.51 -4.94
CA SER A 265 -19.89 7.65 -5.21
C SER A 265 -19.67 6.68 -6.37
N VAL A 266 -18.59 6.86 -7.14
CA VAL A 266 -18.25 6.06 -8.32
C VAL A 266 -17.10 5.10 -8.02
N ALA A 267 -17.30 3.79 -8.22
CA ALA A 267 -16.30 2.76 -7.93
C ALA A 267 -14.94 2.98 -8.66
N LEU A 268 -14.98 3.37 -9.94
CA LEU A 268 -13.78 3.61 -10.76
C LEU A 268 -12.97 4.86 -10.35
N ASN A 269 -13.52 5.70 -9.46
CA ASN A 269 -12.82 6.82 -8.87
C ASN A 269 -11.97 6.42 -7.65
N TYR A 270 -11.89 5.13 -7.34
CA TYR A 270 -10.95 4.59 -6.36
C TYR A 270 -9.68 4.06 -7.04
N ARG A 271 -8.58 4.07 -6.30
CA ARG A 271 -7.33 3.39 -6.64
C ARG A 271 -7.34 2.04 -5.95
N PRO A 272 -7.26 0.92 -6.69
CA PRO A 272 -7.11 -0.40 -6.10
C PRO A 272 -5.66 -0.57 -5.63
N ILE A 273 -5.41 -0.60 -4.31
CA ILE A 273 -4.09 -0.95 -3.77
C ILE A 273 -4.11 -2.42 -3.39
N ALA A 274 -3.38 -3.25 -4.13
CA ALA A 274 -3.25 -4.68 -3.85
C ALA A 274 -2.27 -4.94 -2.69
N LEU A 275 -2.74 -5.62 -1.65
CA LEU A 275 -1.94 -6.18 -0.58
C LEU A 275 -1.65 -7.65 -0.90
N THR A 276 -0.42 -7.93 -1.31
CA THR A 276 0.11 -9.28 -1.51
C THR A 276 0.90 -9.75 -0.28
N SER A 277 1.12 -11.06 -0.18
CA SER A 277 1.93 -11.70 0.87
C SER A 277 3.29 -10.99 1.03
N CYS A 278 3.70 -10.73 2.28
CA CYS A 278 5.04 -10.18 2.51
C CYS A 278 6.15 -11.20 2.24
N LEU A 279 5.87 -12.49 2.40
CA LEU A 279 6.78 -13.56 1.99
C LEU A 279 7.01 -13.51 0.47
N CYS A 280 5.94 -13.34 -0.30
CA CYS A 280 6.01 -13.17 -1.75
C CYS A 280 6.82 -11.92 -2.14
N LYS A 281 6.45 -10.76 -1.59
CA LYS A 281 7.12 -9.48 -1.91
C LYS A 281 8.61 -9.48 -1.58
N LEU A 282 9.04 -10.19 -0.53
CA LEU A 282 10.45 -10.34 -0.21
C LEU A 282 11.19 -11.11 -1.32
N PHE A 283 10.60 -12.21 -1.81
CA PHE A 283 11.16 -12.97 -2.92
C PHE A 283 11.17 -12.16 -4.23
N GLU A 284 10.05 -11.48 -4.54
CA GLU A 284 9.97 -10.53 -5.67
C GLU A 284 11.09 -9.50 -5.63
N LYS A 285 11.47 -9.03 -4.44
CA LYS A 285 12.56 -8.05 -4.28
C LYS A 285 13.92 -8.62 -4.68
N MET A 286 14.20 -9.87 -4.31
CA MET A 286 15.42 -10.58 -4.71
C MET A 286 15.46 -10.78 -6.22
N VAL A 287 14.36 -11.21 -6.82
CA VAL A 287 14.20 -11.38 -8.27
C VAL A 287 14.35 -10.04 -9.01
N ASN A 288 13.72 -8.98 -8.50
CA ASN A 288 13.73 -7.66 -9.12
C ASN A 288 15.15 -7.06 -9.19
N VAL A 289 15.99 -7.29 -8.18
CA VAL A 289 17.40 -6.87 -8.24
C VAL A 289 18.11 -7.47 -9.46
N ARG A 290 17.87 -8.75 -9.75
CA ARG A 290 18.47 -9.44 -10.91
C ARG A 290 17.89 -8.96 -12.23
N LEU A 291 16.57 -8.76 -12.29
CA LEU A 291 15.89 -8.23 -13.48
C LEU A 291 16.38 -6.83 -13.83
N VAL A 292 16.46 -5.92 -12.85
CA VAL A 292 16.95 -4.56 -13.07
C VAL A 292 18.41 -4.58 -13.52
N TYR A 293 19.26 -5.43 -12.92
CA TYR A 293 20.64 -5.57 -13.36
C TYR A 293 20.74 -5.98 -14.84
N PHE A 294 19.96 -6.97 -15.26
CA PHE A 294 19.89 -7.40 -16.66
C PHE A 294 19.45 -6.25 -17.58
N LEU A 295 18.40 -5.53 -17.21
CA LEU A 295 17.84 -4.44 -18.01
C LEU A 295 18.80 -3.25 -18.16
N GLU A 296 19.50 -2.89 -17.08
CA GLU A 296 20.46 -1.80 -17.07
C GLU A 296 21.76 -2.18 -17.80
N ARG A 297 22.25 -3.43 -17.63
CA ARG A 297 23.45 -3.93 -18.33
C ARG A 297 23.25 -3.98 -19.85
N GLY A 298 22.04 -4.33 -20.30
CA GLY A 298 21.69 -4.39 -21.72
C GLY A 298 21.29 -3.06 -22.34
N ASP A 299 21.28 -1.96 -21.58
CA ASP A 299 20.78 -0.64 -21.98
C ASP A 299 19.38 -0.66 -22.64
N PHE A 300 18.51 -1.57 -22.17
CA PHE A 300 17.16 -1.75 -22.72
C PHE A 300 16.17 -0.65 -22.26
N LEU A 301 16.58 0.19 -21.30
CA LEU A 301 15.75 1.25 -20.73
C LEU A 301 16.19 2.61 -21.26
N SER A 302 15.24 3.38 -21.80
CA SER A 302 15.53 4.71 -22.34
C SER A 302 16.30 5.59 -21.33
N PRO A 303 17.36 6.30 -21.79
CA PRO A 303 18.05 7.29 -20.97
C PRO A 303 17.16 8.44 -20.48
N SER A 304 15.98 8.64 -21.08
CA SER A 304 15.02 9.66 -20.65
C SER A 304 14.05 9.18 -19.57
N GLN A 305 14.03 7.87 -19.27
CA GLN A 305 13.17 7.30 -18.23
C GLN A 305 13.77 7.57 -16.84
N SER A 306 13.09 8.40 -16.05
CA SER A 306 13.45 8.68 -14.65
C SER A 306 12.61 7.88 -13.64
N GLY A 307 11.37 7.52 -14.02
CA GLY A 307 10.44 6.82 -13.12
C GLY A 307 10.92 5.41 -12.78
N PHE A 308 10.84 5.06 -11.49
CA PHE A 308 11.15 3.73 -10.94
C PHE A 308 12.57 3.21 -11.22
N ARG A 309 13.51 4.08 -11.61
CA ARG A 309 14.89 3.74 -11.91
C ARG A 309 15.81 4.19 -10.78
N LYS A 310 16.78 3.35 -10.40
CA LYS A 310 17.72 3.66 -9.32
C LYS A 310 18.56 4.88 -9.70
N HIS A 311 18.90 5.72 -8.72
CA HIS A 311 19.69 6.95 -8.92
C HIS A 311 19.05 7.99 -9.86
N ARG A 312 17.73 7.90 -10.08
CA ARG A 312 16.95 8.89 -10.83
C ARG A 312 15.75 9.36 -10.04
N SER A 313 15.30 10.56 -10.35
CA SER A 313 14.23 11.24 -9.63
C SER A 313 13.37 12.09 -10.57
N THR A 314 12.21 12.54 -10.10
CA THR A 314 11.35 13.47 -10.85
C THR A 314 12.07 14.78 -11.18
N THR A 315 13.07 15.16 -10.39
CA THR A 315 13.92 16.33 -10.64
C THR A 315 14.65 16.23 -11.97
N ASP A 316 15.13 15.04 -12.36
CA ASP A 316 15.89 14.87 -13.60
C ASP A 316 15.02 15.16 -14.82
N SER A 317 13.74 14.79 -14.77
CA SER A 317 12.78 15.11 -15.83
C SER A 317 12.43 16.59 -15.84
N LEU A 318 12.33 17.24 -14.67
CA LEU A 318 12.08 18.68 -14.56
C LEU A 318 13.25 19.51 -15.10
N VAL A 319 14.49 19.16 -14.76
CA VAL A 319 15.69 19.85 -15.24
C VAL A 319 15.80 19.74 -16.76
N ARG A 320 15.48 18.58 -17.35
CA ARG A 320 15.46 18.43 -18.83
C ARG A 320 14.41 19.34 -19.48
N LEU A 321 13.21 19.42 -18.90
CA LEU A 321 12.14 20.28 -19.40
C LEU A 321 12.51 21.76 -19.27
N GLU A 322 13.07 22.16 -18.13
CA GLU A 322 13.54 23.52 -17.87
C GLU A 322 14.66 23.91 -18.84
N ALA A 323 15.66 23.03 -19.03
CA ALA A 323 16.74 23.26 -19.99
C ALA A 323 16.21 23.46 -21.42
N ALA A 324 15.25 22.62 -21.86
CA ALA A 324 14.62 22.78 -23.17
C ALA A 324 13.85 24.11 -23.29
N ALA A 325 13.21 24.56 -22.21
CA ALA A 325 12.50 25.84 -22.18
C ALA A 325 13.47 27.03 -22.26
N CYS A 326 14.57 26.98 -21.51
CA CYS A 326 15.63 28.00 -21.54
C CYS A 326 16.30 28.08 -22.92
N GLU A 327 16.60 26.94 -23.54
CA GLU A 327 17.19 26.86 -24.88
C GLU A 327 16.26 27.48 -25.94
N ALA A 328 14.98 27.12 -25.92
CA ALA A 328 14.01 27.68 -26.85
C ALA A 328 13.88 29.20 -26.66
N PHE A 329 13.83 29.66 -25.41
CA PHE A 329 13.78 31.09 -25.10
C PHE A 329 15.02 31.84 -25.62
N ALA A 330 16.22 31.31 -25.39
CA ALA A 330 17.47 31.91 -25.86
C ALA A 330 17.56 32.00 -27.39
N ARG A 331 16.92 31.08 -28.10
CA ARG A 331 16.86 31.05 -29.57
C ARG A 331 15.67 31.80 -30.16
N HIS A 332 14.88 32.50 -29.34
CA HIS A 332 13.61 33.13 -29.75
C HIS A 332 12.63 32.14 -30.42
N GLN A 333 12.63 30.90 -29.95
CA GLN A 333 11.74 29.82 -30.41
C GLN A 333 10.64 29.54 -29.38
N HIS A 334 9.58 28.87 -29.84
CA HIS A 334 8.52 28.38 -28.97
C HIS A 334 8.76 26.91 -28.60
N LEU A 335 8.68 26.59 -27.31
CA LEU A 335 8.64 25.21 -26.84
C LEU A 335 7.18 24.77 -26.71
N VAL A 336 6.83 23.66 -27.37
CA VAL A 336 5.53 23.01 -27.22
C VAL A 336 5.71 21.71 -26.44
N CYS A 337 4.98 21.57 -25.34
CA CYS A 337 5.02 20.37 -24.48
C CYS A 337 3.73 19.56 -24.64
N VAL A 338 3.86 18.28 -24.95
CA VAL A 338 2.74 17.33 -25.03
C VAL A 338 2.85 16.35 -23.88
N PHE A 339 1.83 16.32 -23.01
CA PHE A 339 1.77 15.43 -21.86
C PHE A 339 0.78 14.29 -22.12
N PHE A 340 1.26 13.06 -21.99
CA PHE A 340 0.43 11.85 -22.08
C PHE A 340 0.23 11.26 -20.69
N ASP A 341 -1.02 10.98 -20.33
CA ASP A 341 -1.38 10.23 -19.12
C ASP A 341 -2.15 8.98 -19.53
N LEU A 342 -1.68 7.81 -19.09
CA LEU A 342 -2.29 6.53 -19.41
C LEU A 342 -3.39 6.22 -18.39
N GLU A 343 -4.62 6.04 -18.86
CA GLU A 343 -5.71 5.63 -17.98
C GLU A 343 -5.47 4.20 -17.47
N LYS A 344 -5.40 4.05 -16.13
CA LYS A 344 -5.35 2.73 -15.45
C LYS A 344 -4.24 1.81 -15.99
N ALA A 345 -3.05 2.37 -16.24
CA ALA A 345 -1.93 1.69 -16.88
C ALA A 345 -1.63 0.27 -16.35
N TYR A 346 -1.55 0.10 -15.02
CA TYR A 346 -1.28 -1.20 -14.39
C TYR A 346 -2.41 -2.22 -14.61
N ASP A 347 -3.66 -1.80 -14.50
CA ASP A 347 -4.83 -2.68 -14.67
C ASP A 347 -5.00 -3.11 -16.14
N THR A 348 -4.60 -2.25 -17.09
CA THR A 348 -4.70 -2.50 -18.54
C THR A 348 -3.47 -3.13 -19.17
N THR A 349 -2.45 -3.46 -18.38
CA THR A 349 -1.16 -3.92 -18.88
C THR A 349 -1.29 -5.24 -19.64
N TRP A 350 -0.70 -5.30 -20.85
CA TRP A 350 -0.71 -6.51 -21.67
C TRP A 350 0.43 -7.45 -21.28
N GLN A 351 0.11 -8.44 -20.45
CA GLN A 351 1.09 -9.37 -19.87
C GLN A 351 1.92 -10.12 -20.91
N TYR A 352 1.28 -10.63 -21.98
CA TYR A 352 1.99 -11.31 -23.08
C TYR A 352 3.00 -10.36 -23.75
N GLY A 353 2.63 -9.09 -23.96
CA GLY A 353 3.53 -8.09 -24.56
C GLY A 353 4.78 -7.86 -23.71
N ILE A 354 4.66 -7.80 -22.38
CA ILE A 354 5.81 -7.72 -21.48
C ILE A 354 6.73 -8.93 -21.65
N LEU A 355 6.16 -10.13 -21.59
CA LEU A 355 6.93 -11.37 -21.73
C LEU A 355 7.59 -11.47 -23.12
N GLN A 356 6.91 -11.04 -24.17
CA GLN A 356 7.42 -11.02 -25.53
C GLN A 356 8.62 -10.07 -25.65
N GLN A 357 8.53 -8.86 -25.09
CA GLN A 357 9.65 -7.91 -25.10
C GLN A 357 10.85 -8.44 -24.32
N LEU A 358 10.63 -9.04 -23.15
CA LEU A 358 11.71 -9.68 -22.39
C LEU A 358 12.35 -10.85 -23.15
N HIS A 359 11.56 -11.63 -23.87
CA HIS A 359 12.06 -12.69 -24.75
C HIS A 359 12.93 -12.11 -25.88
N VAL A 360 12.50 -11.00 -26.51
CA VAL A 360 13.27 -10.29 -27.55
C VAL A 360 14.60 -9.74 -26.99
N TYR A 361 14.62 -9.26 -25.75
CA TYR A 361 15.85 -8.85 -25.06
C TYR A 361 16.79 -10.01 -24.72
N GLY A 362 16.37 -11.25 -24.98
CA GLY A 362 17.18 -12.45 -24.73
C GLY A 362 17.04 -12.98 -23.30
N LEU A 363 16.04 -12.55 -22.53
CA LEU A 363 15.80 -13.08 -21.19
C LEU A 363 15.30 -14.53 -21.27
N GLN A 364 16.07 -15.46 -20.72
CA GLN A 364 15.81 -16.91 -20.76
C GLN A 364 16.11 -17.59 -19.42
N GLY A 365 15.58 -18.80 -19.21
CA GLY A 365 15.84 -19.62 -18.03
C GLY A 365 14.89 -19.33 -16.85
N ARG A 366 15.41 -19.47 -15.63
CA ARG A 366 14.63 -19.40 -14.37
C ARG A 366 13.96 -18.05 -14.16
N LEU A 367 14.65 -16.95 -14.45
CA LEU A 367 14.09 -15.61 -14.26
C LEU A 367 12.85 -15.37 -15.12
N SER A 368 12.92 -15.72 -16.40
CA SER A 368 11.77 -15.61 -17.32
C SER A 368 10.61 -16.56 -16.94
N ARG A 369 10.91 -17.79 -16.50
CA ARG A 369 9.90 -18.72 -16.00
C ARG A 369 9.18 -18.16 -14.78
N PHE A 370 9.94 -17.62 -13.81
CA PHE A 370 9.37 -16.96 -12.64
C PHE A 370 8.47 -15.78 -13.02
N LEU A 371 8.89 -14.90 -13.94
CA LEU A 371 8.08 -13.76 -14.37
C LEU A 371 6.78 -14.18 -15.07
N LYS A 372 6.83 -15.23 -15.89
CA LYS A 372 5.64 -15.81 -16.53
C LYS A 372 4.65 -16.31 -15.48
N GLU A 373 5.12 -17.06 -14.48
CA GLU A 373 4.29 -17.59 -13.41
C GLU A 373 3.79 -16.50 -12.46
N PHE A 374 4.61 -15.49 -12.17
CA PHE A 374 4.26 -14.35 -11.32
C PHE A 374 3.10 -13.52 -11.90
N LEU A 375 3.06 -13.38 -13.23
CA LEU A 375 2.02 -12.61 -13.92
C LEU A 375 0.73 -13.43 -14.15
N SER A 376 0.79 -14.75 -14.09
CA SER A 376 -0.34 -15.64 -14.41
C SER A 376 -1.22 -15.96 -13.19
N GLY A 377 -2.45 -16.37 -13.44
CA GLY A 377 -3.31 -17.06 -12.46
C GLY A 377 -3.58 -16.30 -11.16
N ARG A 378 -3.57 -14.96 -11.19
CA ARG A 378 -3.81 -14.14 -10.01
C ARG A 378 -5.30 -13.95 -9.77
N SER A 379 -5.66 -13.77 -8.50
CA SER A 379 -7.02 -13.41 -8.10
C SER A 379 -6.96 -12.40 -6.97
N PHE A 380 -8.05 -11.67 -6.76
CA PHE A 380 -8.14 -10.68 -5.73
C PHE A 380 -9.52 -10.60 -5.10
N SER A 381 -9.56 -10.12 -3.85
CA SER A 381 -10.79 -9.74 -3.16
C SER A 381 -10.66 -8.30 -2.68
N VAL A 382 -11.73 -7.51 -2.75
CA VAL A 382 -11.77 -6.13 -2.26
C VAL A 382 -12.22 -6.13 -0.80
N ARG A 383 -11.50 -5.39 0.05
CA ARG A 383 -11.86 -5.21 1.46
C ARG A 383 -12.38 -3.79 1.71
N VAL A 384 -13.56 -3.72 2.33
CA VAL A 384 -14.20 -2.47 2.77
C VAL A 384 -14.57 -2.61 4.24
N GLY A 385 -13.91 -1.84 5.11
CA GLY A 385 -14.05 -2.01 6.55
C GLY A 385 -13.62 -3.43 6.97
N THR A 386 -14.55 -4.18 7.56
CA THR A 386 -14.37 -5.59 7.93
C THR A 386 -14.91 -6.58 6.90
N ALA A 387 -15.61 -6.10 5.87
CA ALA A 387 -16.18 -6.95 4.82
C ALA A 387 -15.16 -7.23 3.72
N LEU A 388 -15.19 -8.45 3.18
CA LEU A 388 -14.36 -8.91 2.08
C LEU A 388 -15.26 -9.42 0.96
N SER A 389 -15.03 -8.99 -0.27
CA SER A 389 -15.77 -9.46 -1.44
C SER A 389 -15.47 -10.92 -1.76
N ALA A 390 -16.29 -11.51 -2.65
CA ALA A 390 -15.90 -12.72 -3.35
C ALA A 390 -14.56 -12.53 -4.09
N SER A 391 -13.81 -13.62 -4.28
CA SER A 391 -12.59 -13.61 -5.07
C SER A 391 -12.92 -13.49 -6.55
N VAL A 392 -12.19 -12.63 -7.26
CA VAL A 392 -12.32 -12.39 -8.69
C VAL A 392 -10.96 -12.58 -9.36
N ALA A 393 -10.94 -13.21 -10.53
CA ALA A 393 -9.73 -13.45 -11.33
C ALA A 393 -9.38 -12.24 -12.21
#